data_AF-A0A4Q5YTT4-F1
#
_entry.id   AF-A0A4Q5YTT4-F1
#
_cell.length_a   1.000
_cell.length_b   1.000
_cell.length_c   1.000
_cell.angle_alpha   90.00
_cell.angle_beta   90.00
_cell.angle_gamma   90.00
#
_symmetry.space_group_name_H-M   'P 1'
#
loop_
_entity.id
_entity.type
_entity.pdbx_description
1 polymer ?
#
loop_
_entity_poly.entity_id
_entity_poly.type
_entity_poly.pdbx_seq_one_letter_code
_entity_poly.pdbx_strand_id
1 'polypeptide(L)'
;MTKKEKKRSIGGDVTLSWVDDTNPELANWRDYAVAWIASSSASKIDKRIFIKIFFEQYLLRLNLPMQISSFLQASEIWPKFSDSILHVKLTNRRLVACNDHIADFLSWVLVTHFSETDSLGNSIPVAGFCNPIRRIQKVADRNIDDQNLRPHNDK
;
A
#
# COMPACT_ATOMS: atom_id res chain seq x y z
N MET A 1 -5.41 -13.22 -40.47
CA MET A 1 -4.98 -13.95 -39.25
C MET A 1 -5.18 -13.03 -38.05
N THR A 2 -6.29 -13.16 -37.33
CA THR A 2 -6.57 -12.35 -36.13
C THR A 2 -5.90 -13.01 -34.92
N LYS A 3 -4.83 -12.39 -34.41
CA LYS A 3 -4.19 -12.80 -33.15
C LYS A 3 -5.21 -12.62 -32.02
N LYS A 4 -5.69 -13.71 -31.43
CA LYS A 4 -6.41 -13.71 -30.15
C LYS A 4 -5.47 -13.10 -29.09
N GLU A 5 -5.81 -11.92 -28.57
CA GLU A 5 -5.19 -11.39 -27.37
C GLU A 5 -5.48 -12.31 -26.20
N LYS A 6 -4.46 -13.05 -25.79
CA LYS A 6 -4.48 -13.86 -24.57
C LYS A 6 -4.51 -12.87 -23.41
N LYS A 7 -5.67 -12.67 -22.79
CA LYS A 7 -5.83 -11.93 -21.53
C LYS A 7 -4.75 -12.40 -20.55
N ARG A 8 -3.68 -11.63 -20.39
CA ARG A 8 -2.62 -11.92 -19.42
C ARG A 8 -3.24 -11.81 -18.05
N SER A 9 -3.22 -12.89 -17.28
CA SER A 9 -3.73 -12.85 -15.92
C SER A 9 -2.80 -11.97 -15.08
N ILE A 10 -3.37 -11.06 -14.28
CA ILE A 10 -2.63 -10.19 -13.34
C ILE A 10 -1.74 -11.03 -12.41
N GLY A 11 -2.13 -12.29 -12.15
CA GLY A 11 -1.35 -13.27 -11.39
C GLY A 11 -0.03 -13.71 -12.04
N GLY A 12 0.21 -13.49 -13.34
CA GLY A 12 1.47 -13.85 -14.01
C GLY A 12 2.36 -12.66 -14.40
N ASP A 13 1.83 -11.45 -14.41
CA ASP A 13 2.52 -10.25 -14.87
C ASP A 13 3.37 -9.61 -13.75
N VAL A 14 4.55 -10.19 -13.52
CA VAL A 14 5.53 -9.69 -12.54
C VAL A 14 6.12 -8.33 -12.92
N THR A 15 6.08 -7.97 -14.19
CA THR A 15 6.57 -6.70 -14.73
C THR A 15 5.53 -5.58 -14.64
N LEU A 16 4.29 -5.90 -14.26
CA LEU A 16 3.18 -4.95 -14.26
C LEU A 16 3.03 -4.26 -15.63
N SER A 17 3.24 -5.01 -16.72
CA SER A 17 3.20 -4.52 -18.12
C SER A 17 1.88 -3.85 -18.51
N TRP A 18 0.79 -4.18 -17.82
CA TRP A 18 -0.49 -3.49 -17.99
C TRP A 18 -0.41 -1.98 -17.72
N VAL A 19 0.55 -1.52 -16.90
CA VAL A 19 0.75 -0.09 -16.63
C VAL A 19 1.16 0.64 -17.91
N ASP A 20 2.09 0.08 -18.70
CA ASP A 20 2.49 0.65 -19.99
C ASP A 20 1.34 0.72 -20.98
N ASP A 21 0.51 -0.32 -20.99
CA ASP A 21 -0.59 -0.45 -21.93
C ASP A 21 -1.76 0.50 -21.61
N THR A 22 -1.98 0.85 -20.33
CA THR A 22 -3.21 1.51 -19.89
C THR A 22 -3.03 2.81 -19.12
N ASN A 23 -1.94 2.97 -18.38
CA ASN A 23 -1.69 4.14 -17.52
C ASN A 23 -0.18 4.49 -17.54
N PRO A 24 0.39 4.84 -18.71
CA PRO A 24 1.83 5.05 -18.86
C PRO A 24 2.38 6.17 -17.96
N GLU A 25 1.54 7.09 -17.50
CA GLU A 25 1.88 8.10 -16.49
C GLU A 25 2.35 7.50 -15.16
N LEU A 26 2.00 6.25 -14.86
CA LEU A 26 2.45 5.53 -13.67
C LEU A 26 3.76 4.76 -13.88
N ALA A 27 4.49 4.97 -14.97
CA ALA A 27 5.76 4.29 -15.23
C ALA A 27 6.77 4.42 -14.07
N ASN A 28 6.87 5.61 -13.46
CA ASN A 28 7.74 5.82 -12.30
C ASN A 28 7.33 4.92 -11.13
N TRP A 29 6.04 4.89 -10.80
CA TRP A 29 5.47 4.02 -9.77
C TRP A 29 5.68 2.52 -10.07
N ARG A 30 5.53 2.12 -11.34
CA ARG A 30 5.71 0.74 -11.80
C ARG A 30 7.11 0.23 -11.48
N ASP A 31 8.14 1.01 -11.78
CA ASP A 31 9.54 0.58 -11.63
C ASP A 31 9.86 0.24 -10.16
N TYR A 32 9.42 1.08 -9.22
CA TYR A 32 9.54 0.80 -7.79
C TYR A 32 8.75 -0.45 -7.38
N ALA A 33 7.52 -0.60 -7.87
CA ALA A 33 6.67 -1.74 -7.51
C ALA A 33 7.26 -3.07 -8.03
N VAL A 34 7.80 -3.09 -9.24
CA VAL A 34 8.48 -4.27 -9.82
C VAL A 34 9.70 -4.64 -9.00
N ALA A 35 10.55 -3.67 -8.64
CA ALA A 35 11.73 -3.90 -7.81
C ALA A 35 11.35 -4.44 -6.42
N TRP A 36 10.30 -3.89 -5.79
CA TRP A 36 9.81 -4.35 -4.50
C TRP A 36 9.18 -5.75 -4.53
N ILE A 37 8.48 -6.09 -5.62
CA ILE A 37 7.93 -7.44 -5.79
C ILE A 37 9.07 -8.46 -5.99
N ALA A 38 10.15 -8.06 -6.67
CA ALA A 38 11.33 -8.90 -6.89
C ALA A 38 12.14 -9.12 -5.59
N SER A 39 12.25 -8.11 -4.73
CA SER A 39 13.04 -8.17 -3.49
C SER A 39 12.43 -9.04 -2.38
N SER A 40 11.17 -9.46 -2.50
CA SER A 40 10.46 -10.16 -1.43
C SER A 40 10.20 -11.64 -1.72
N SER A 41 10.43 -12.48 -0.72
CA SER A 41 10.15 -13.92 -0.74
C SER A 41 8.68 -14.28 -0.45
N ALA A 42 7.85 -13.32 -0.04
CA ALA A 42 6.44 -13.52 0.29
C ALA A 42 5.54 -13.66 -0.97
N SER A 43 4.26 -14.03 -0.76
CA SER A 43 3.26 -14.21 -1.83
C SER A 43 3.23 -13.04 -2.82
N LYS A 44 3.78 -13.27 -4.02
CA LYS A 44 3.88 -12.25 -5.08
C LYS A 44 2.51 -11.93 -5.71
N ILE A 45 1.53 -12.83 -5.61
CA ILE A 45 0.20 -12.66 -6.21
C ILE A 45 -0.57 -11.54 -5.50
N ASP A 46 -0.64 -11.57 -4.17
CA ASP A 46 -1.38 -10.57 -3.41
C ASP A 46 -0.76 -9.18 -3.56
N LYS A 47 0.58 -9.09 -3.59
CA LYS A 47 1.28 -7.84 -3.88
C LYS A 47 0.84 -7.20 -5.19
N ARG A 48 0.78 -7.97 -6.29
CA ARG A 48 0.36 -7.44 -7.59
C ARG A 48 -1.07 -6.94 -7.60
N ILE A 49 -1.98 -7.69 -6.97
CA ILE A 49 -3.39 -7.30 -6.86
C ILE A 49 -3.51 -5.99 -6.06
N PHE A 50 -2.81 -5.88 -4.93
CA PHE A 50 -2.87 -4.69 -4.10
C PHE A 50 -2.19 -3.47 -4.74
N ILE A 51 -1.08 -3.65 -5.47
CA ILE A 51 -0.47 -2.59 -6.27
C ILE A 51 -1.42 -2.08 -7.34
N LYS A 52 -2.13 -2.96 -8.05
CA LYS A 52 -3.15 -2.54 -9.02
C LYS A 52 -4.25 -1.71 -8.36
N ILE A 53 -4.75 -2.13 -7.20
CA ILE A 53 -5.75 -1.37 -6.44
C ILE A 53 -5.21 0.00 -6.04
N PHE A 54 -3.98 0.07 -5.53
CA PHE A 54 -3.35 1.33 -5.14
C PHE A 54 -3.19 2.28 -6.34
N PHE A 55 -2.72 1.78 -7.48
CA PHE A 55 -2.53 2.59 -8.68
C PHE A 55 -3.86 3.12 -9.21
N GLU A 56 -4.82 2.25 -9.48
CA GLU A 56 -6.04 2.66 -10.17
C GLU A 56 -7.05 3.33 -9.22
N GLN A 57 -7.23 2.77 -8.03
CA GLN A 57 -8.35 3.15 -7.15
C GLN A 57 -7.99 4.28 -6.19
N TYR A 58 -6.70 4.55 -6.04
CA TYR A 58 -6.21 5.59 -5.14
C TYR A 58 -5.42 6.65 -5.89
N LEU A 59 -4.30 6.31 -6.57
CA LEU A 59 -3.50 7.31 -7.28
C LEU A 59 -4.29 7.97 -8.43
N LEU A 60 -4.77 7.18 -9.39
CA LEU A 60 -5.47 7.71 -10.56
C LEU A 60 -6.84 8.29 -10.21
N ARG A 61 -7.66 7.52 -9.48
CA ARG A 61 -9.03 7.93 -9.15
C ARG A 61 -9.10 9.22 -8.34
N LEU A 62 -8.12 9.48 -7.48
CA LEU A 62 -8.06 10.70 -6.68
C LEU A 62 -7.13 11.76 -7.27
N ASN A 63 -6.58 11.53 -8.48
CA ASN A 63 -5.66 12.43 -9.15
C ASN A 63 -4.46 12.83 -8.28
N LEU A 64 -3.87 11.86 -7.59
CA LEU A 64 -2.70 12.05 -6.73
C LEU A 64 -1.41 12.13 -7.56
N PRO A 65 -0.28 12.58 -6.99
CA PRO A 65 0.95 12.75 -7.75
C PRO A 65 1.45 11.46 -8.43
N MET A 66 1.75 11.58 -9.73
CA MET A 66 2.36 10.51 -10.53
C MET A 66 3.85 10.32 -10.26
N GLN A 67 4.48 11.31 -9.60
CA GLN A 67 5.85 11.21 -9.12
C GLN A 67 5.86 10.75 -7.66
N ILE A 68 6.58 9.67 -7.38
CA ILE A 68 6.63 9.09 -6.03
C ILE A 68 7.22 10.06 -5.01
N SER A 69 8.20 10.87 -5.42
CA SER A 69 8.87 11.84 -4.55
C SER A 69 7.92 12.93 -4.06
N SER A 70 7.01 13.40 -4.92
CA SER A 70 5.95 14.34 -4.56
C SER A 70 4.94 13.71 -3.62
N PHE A 71 4.56 12.44 -3.86
CA PHE A 71 3.64 11.72 -3.00
C PHE A 71 4.21 11.46 -1.58
N LEU A 72 5.52 11.24 -1.48
CA LEU A 72 6.21 10.94 -0.21
C LEU A 72 6.63 12.19 0.58
N GLN A 73 6.38 13.41 0.09
CA GLN A 73 6.73 14.63 0.83
C GLN A 73 6.04 14.66 2.20
N ALA A 74 6.81 14.91 3.26
CA ALA A 74 6.28 14.93 4.63
C ALA A 74 5.31 16.08 4.90
N SER A 75 5.34 17.14 4.08
CA SER A 75 4.40 18.27 4.13
C SER A 75 3.04 17.97 3.51
N GLU A 76 2.93 16.91 2.71
CA GLU A 76 1.71 16.59 1.99
C GLU A 76 0.79 15.69 2.83
N ILE A 77 -0.52 15.94 2.74
CA ILE A 77 -1.54 15.18 3.46
C ILE A 77 -2.52 14.62 2.43
N TRP A 78 -2.54 13.29 2.32
CA TRP A 78 -3.43 12.58 1.39
C TRP A 78 -4.65 11.99 2.11
N PRO A 79 -5.77 11.77 1.37
CA PRO A 79 -6.91 11.03 1.89
C PRO A 79 -6.49 9.67 2.43
N LYS A 80 -7.12 9.20 3.51
CA LYS A 80 -6.76 7.90 4.09
C LYS A 80 -6.99 6.77 3.06
N PHE A 81 -5.94 5.98 2.79
CA PHE A 81 -5.97 4.95 1.74
C PHE A 81 -7.10 3.94 1.94
N SER A 82 -7.24 3.39 3.16
CA SER A 82 -8.28 2.38 3.47
C SER A 82 -9.70 2.87 3.18
N ASP A 83 -9.95 4.14 3.48
CA ASP A 83 -11.28 4.75 3.37
C ASP A 83 -11.56 5.07 1.89
N SER A 84 -10.50 5.41 1.16
CA SER A 84 -10.52 5.70 -0.27
C SER A 84 -10.72 4.49 -1.17
N ILE A 85 -10.69 3.26 -0.64
CA ILE A 85 -10.90 2.04 -1.45
C ILE A 85 -12.09 1.19 -0.97
N LEU A 86 -12.96 1.72 -0.11
CA LEU A 86 -14.13 1.00 0.39
C LEU A 86 -15.09 0.56 -0.74
N HIS A 87 -15.17 1.32 -1.83
CA HIS A 87 -15.99 0.98 -3.00
C HIS A 87 -15.51 -0.27 -3.75
N VAL A 88 -14.27 -0.72 -3.52
CA VAL A 88 -13.70 -1.95 -4.11
C VAL A 88 -14.32 -3.21 -3.47
N LYS A 89 -15.11 -3.07 -2.39
CA LYS A 89 -15.84 -4.17 -1.71
C LYS A 89 -14.93 -5.33 -1.26
N LEU A 90 -13.74 -5.01 -0.76
CA LEU A 90 -12.86 -5.99 -0.12
C LEU A 90 -13.45 -6.43 1.23
N THR A 91 -13.23 -7.70 1.62
CA THR A 91 -13.49 -8.11 3.00
C THR A 91 -12.58 -7.35 3.96
N ASN A 92 -12.98 -7.14 5.22
CA ASN A 92 -12.17 -6.44 6.22
C ASN A 92 -10.74 -6.99 6.32
N ARG A 93 -10.60 -8.33 6.28
CA ARG A 93 -9.27 -8.98 6.27
C ARG A 93 -8.45 -8.59 5.04
N ARG A 94 -9.04 -8.56 3.86
CA ARG A 94 -8.33 -8.16 2.63
C ARG A 94 -8.05 -6.67 2.59
N LEU A 95 -8.91 -5.82 3.17
CA LEU A 95 -8.68 -4.39 3.28
C LEU A 95 -7.46 -4.10 4.16
N VAL A 96 -7.37 -4.74 5.33
CA VAL A 96 -6.20 -4.63 6.23
C VAL A 96 -4.93 -5.13 5.53
N ALA A 97 -4.99 -6.30 4.89
CA ALA A 97 -3.85 -6.83 4.15
C ALA A 97 -3.41 -5.88 3.01
N CYS A 98 -4.36 -5.34 2.25
CA CYS A 98 -4.08 -4.38 1.19
C CYS A 98 -3.39 -3.13 1.74
N ASN A 99 -3.94 -2.52 2.78
CA ASN A 99 -3.35 -1.35 3.43
C ASN A 99 -1.91 -1.61 3.89
N ASP A 100 -1.70 -2.70 4.61
CA ASP A 100 -0.39 -3.02 5.18
C ASP A 100 0.64 -3.36 4.10
N HIS A 101 0.24 -4.03 3.02
CA HIS A 101 1.13 -4.27 1.89
C HIS A 101 1.56 -2.99 1.18
N ILE A 102 0.64 -2.02 1.03
CA ILE A 102 0.98 -0.73 0.44
C ILE A 102 1.85 0.09 1.40
N ALA A 103 1.57 0.04 2.70
CA ALA A 103 2.44 0.65 3.71
C ALA A 103 3.86 0.04 3.66
N ASP A 104 4.00 -1.29 3.52
CA ASP A 104 5.29 -1.95 3.35
C ASP A 104 6.02 -1.54 2.08
N PHE A 105 5.30 -1.44 0.96
CA PHE A 105 5.85 -0.99 -0.30
C PHE A 105 6.44 0.42 -0.18
N LEU A 106 5.68 1.38 0.33
CA LEU A 106 6.13 2.76 0.48
C LEU A 106 7.28 2.89 1.50
N SER A 107 7.24 2.12 2.58
CA SER A 107 8.33 2.09 3.56
C SER A 107 9.62 1.54 2.96
N TRP A 108 9.51 0.50 2.13
CA TRP A 108 10.66 -0.04 1.39
C TRP A 108 11.22 0.98 0.39
N VAL A 109 10.37 1.71 -0.32
CA VAL A 109 10.83 2.79 -1.22
C VAL A 109 11.61 3.85 -0.45
N LEU A 110 11.10 4.30 0.70
CA LEU A 110 11.78 5.31 1.52
C LEU A 110 13.17 4.86 1.96
N VAL A 111 13.26 3.65 2.52
CA VAL A 111 14.54 3.12 3.02
C VAL A 111 15.53 2.85 1.87
N THR A 112 15.05 2.45 0.70
CA THR A 112 15.93 2.04 -0.41
C THR A 112 16.36 3.22 -1.30
N HIS A 113 15.52 4.25 -1.44
CA HIS A 113 15.71 5.31 -2.44
C HIS A 113 15.65 6.74 -1.89
N PHE A 114 15.12 6.95 -0.69
CA PHE A 114 14.98 8.27 -0.06
C PHE A 114 15.66 8.29 1.31
N SER A 115 16.81 7.63 1.40
CA SER A 115 17.61 7.53 2.60
C SER A 115 19.03 8.04 2.34
N GLU A 116 19.62 8.59 3.39
CA GLU A 116 21.01 9.01 3.42
C GLU A 116 21.78 8.15 4.42
N THR A 117 23.08 8.00 4.20
CA THR A 117 23.95 7.32 5.14
C THR A 117 24.37 8.28 6.23
N ASP A 118 24.08 7.95 7.49
CA ASP A 118 24.53 8.73 8.64
C ASP A 118 26.05 8.61 8.87
N SER A 119 26.57 9.37 9.82
CA SER A 119 27.99 9.34 10.19
C SER A 119 28.47 7.99 10.76
N LEU A 120 27.56 7.06 11.03
CA LEU A 120 27.82 5.72 11.56
C LEU A 120 27.62 4.63 10.48
N GLY A 121 27.31 4.99 9.23
CA GLY A 121 27.09 4.05 8.14
C GLY A 121 25.68 3.49 8.03
N ASN A 122 24.72 3.95 8.83
CA ASN A 122 23.33 3.50 8.79
C ASN A 122 22.53 4.30 7.75
N SER A 123 21.61 3.63 7.07
CA SER A 123 20.67 4.26 6.14
C SER A 123 19.47 4.83 6.91
N ILE A 124 19.29 6.16 6.88
CA ILE A 124 18.21 6.88 7.55
C ILE A 124 17.36 7.60 6.51
N PRO A 125 16.01 7.51 6.55
CA PRO A 125 15.14 8.28 5.67
C PRO A 125 15.40 9.79 5.78
N VAL A 126 15.48 10.47 4.65
CA VAL A 126 15.66 11.92 4.57
C VAL A 126 14.46 12.62 5.21
N ALA A 127 14.70 13.61 6.07
CA ALA A 127 13.67 14.25 6.90
C ALA A 127 12.49 14.87 6.12
N GLY A 128 12.68 15.15 4.82
CA GLY A 128 11.62 15.67 3.93
C GLY A 128 10.66 14.61 3.40
N PHE A 129 10.91 13.32 3.62
CA PHE A 129 10.09 12.23 3.09
C PHE A 129 9.51 11.36 4.20
N CYS A 130 8.24 10.98 4.07
CA CYS A 130 7.57 10.10 5.00
C CYS A 130 6.62 9.14 4.28
N ASN A 131 6.17 8.09 4.98
CA ASN A 131 5.14 7.20 4.46
C ASN A 131 3.76 7.76 4.82
N PRO A 132 2.95 8.21 3.84
CA PRO A 132 1.63 8.77 4.14
C PRO A 132 0.60 7.69 4.51
N ILE A 133 0.87 6.41 4.23
CA ILE A 133 -0.04 5.31 4.53
C ILE A 133 0.41 4.60 5.81
N ARG A 134 -0.35 4.80 6.88
CA ARG A 134 -0.13 4.11 8.15
C ARG A 134 -0.76 2.71 8.12
N ARG A 135 -0.09 1.75 8.77
CA ARG A 135 -0.67 0.43 9.02
C ARG A 135 -1.96 0.55 9.82
N ILE A 136 -2.93 -0.30 9.51
CA ILE A 136 -4.13 -0.40 10.34
C ILE A 136 -3.73 -1.22 11.57
N GLN A 137 -3.49 -0.55 12.68
CA GLN A 137 -3.36 -1.24 13.96
C GLN A 137 -4.68 -1.99 14.21
N LYS A 138 -4.58 -3.29 14.51
CA LYS A 138 -5.72 -3.96 15.13
C LYS A 138 -6.04 -3.16 16.37
N VAL A 139 -7.22 -2.57 16.42
CA VAL A 139 -7.82 -2.22 17.70
C VAL A 139 -7.91 -3.57 18.42
N ALA A 140 -6.95 -3.85 19.31
CA ALA A 140 -7.15 -4.89 20.30
C ALA A 140 -8.45 -4.48 20.98
N ASP A 141 -9.45 -5.37 20.93
CA ASP A 141 -10.75 -5.16 21.53
C ASP A 141 -10.58 -4.40 22.84
N ARG A 142 -11.17 -3.21 22.93
CA ARG A 142 -11.43 -2.61 24.24
C ARG A 142 -12.55 -3.42 24.89
N ASN A 143 -12.28 -4.68 25.21
CA ASN A 143 -12.89 -5.35 26.35
C ASN A 143 -12.22 -4.77 27.59
N ILE A 144 -12.59 -3.53 27.91
CA ILE A 144 -12.54 -3.08 29.30
C ILE A 144 -13.76 -3.76 29.92
N ASP A 145 -13.50 -4.97 30.42
CA ASP A 145 -14.03 -5.54 31.65
C ASP A 145 -15.01 -4.59 32.39
N ASP A 146 -16.28 -4.58 31.99
CA ASP A 146 -17.34 -4.01 32.82
C ASP A 146 -17.70 -5.06 33.89
N GLN A 147 -16.80 -5.19 34.87
CA GLN A 147 -16.96 -6.07 36.02
C GLN A 147 -17.88 -5.47 37.11
N ASN A 148 -18.63 -4.40 36.84
CA ASN A 148 -19.45 -3.69 37.83
C ASN A 148 -20.98 -3.81 37.64
N LEU A 149 -21.46 -4.89 37.01
CA LEU A 149 -22.87 -5.27 37.06
C LEU A 149 -23.02 -6.68 37.68
N ARG A 150 -22.70 -6.81 38.97
CA ARG A 150 -23.33 -7.84 39.80
C ARG A 150 -24.68 -7.29 40.27
N PRO A 151 -25.83 -7.91 39.97
CA PRO A 151 -27.04 -7.61 40.70
C PRO A 151 -26.84 -8.06 42.15
N HIS A 152 -26.99 -7.13 43.09
CA HIS A 152 -27.15 -7.43 44.51
C HIS A 152 -28.40 -8.32 44.64
N ASN A 153 -28.19 -9.61 44.90
CA ASN A 153 -29.24 -10.51 45.33
C ASN A 153 -29.36 -10.35 46.83
N ASP A 154 -30.27 -9.47 47.27
CA ASP A 154 -30.73 -9.45 48.65
C ASP A 154 -31.99 -10.34 48.75
N LYS A 155 -31.85 -11.45 49.47
CA LYS A 155 -32.93 -12.18 50.13
C LYS A 155 -32.51 -12.44 51.56
#